data_AF-A0A836RTF2-F1
#
_entry.id   AF-A0A836RTF2-F1
#
_cell.length_a   1.000
_cell.length_b   1.000
_cell.length_c   1.000
_cell.angle_alpha   90.00
_cell.angle_beta   90.00
_cell.angle_gamma   90.00
#
_symmetry.space_group_name_H-M   'P 1'
#
loop_
_entity.id
_entity.type
_entity.pdbx_description
1 polymer ?
#
loop_
_entity_poly.entity_id
_entity_poly.type
_entity_poly.pdbx_seq_one_letter_code
_entity_poly.pdbx_strand_id
1 'polypeptide(L)'
;MNKRIYSPTIRRMALGMLSFFVLWTGCGRPDAAKDGKALAVIDDRVINEDDFIQRFQKIKTRLGLTPNGEVRRKILRNFINEELLINEARKLHLDATPAARFEYQRIKIQELLNAYYRLAVYKKTSVSEAELKQLYINLNTILTARHLYAPSKRQADSLYRLLQQGVSFEKLARENFNDPVLRDNGGLLGSFTVDEMEPAFEEAAYRLKVGETSRPVRTQDGYSIIRLEGRKVKPFLLETDYANHKAKLYRYWKNRKTKQRVRVLVDSLSKVLDIRFNDETIAVLYRNLQDAVTLNQPEADRPDWSVDGLDEGTPLLVSALGKWDVKAFRRAARFTSAKQRRHIRSPEALKSFISGLVVRRQLLAEARAMGLDKTEDYARRVRFEFDTFLLQKMEEQIYTSIEVPQDTLYSYYEENKERFSAPPQINIREIVLDSEKQASLVQRKLKQGASF
;
A
#
# COMPACT_ATOMS: atom_id res chain seq x y z
N MET A 1 -12.78 -1.62 -76.55
CA MET A 1 -13.08 -2.87 -77.27
C MET A 1 -14.47 -3.34 -76.89
N ASN A 2 -15.34 -3.47 -77.91
CA ASN A 2 -16.68 -4.03 -77.85
C ASN A 2 -16.68 -5.52 -77.45
N LYS A 3 -17.67 -5.97 -76.65
CA LYS A 3 -18.81 -6.81 -77.10
C LYS A 3 -19.55 -7.45 -75.91
N ARG A 4 -20.89 -7.28 -75.92
CA ARG A 4 -21.91 -8.17 -75.31
C ARG A 4 -21.77 -9.59 -75.93
N ILE A 5 -22.36 -10.70 -75.47
CA ILE A 5 -23.78 -11.14 -75.34
C ILE A 5 -23.66 -12.61 -74.82
N TYR A 6 -24.39 -13.16 -73.83
CA TYR A 6 -25.65 -13.93 -74.01
C TYR A 6 -26.15 -14.51 -72.67
N SER A 7 -27.45 -14.32 -72.40
CA SER A 7 -28.31 -15.19 -71.56
C SER A 7 -28.85 -16.37 -72.39
N PRO A 8 -29.46 -17.41 -71.80
CA PRO A 8 -30.91 -17.41 -71.83
C PRO A 8 -31.62 -18.01 -70.60
N THR A 9 -32.84 -17.52 -70.46
CA THR A 9 -33.97 -17.87 -69.58
C THR A 9 -34.50 -19.31 -69.69
N ILE A 10 -35.18 -19.79 -68.62
CA ILE A 10 -36.53 -20.44 -68.51
C ILE A 10 -36.45 -21.50 -67.36
N ARG A 11 -37.36 -21.72 -66.39
CA ARG A 11 -38.84 -21.61 -66.24
C ARG A 11 -39.23 -21.54 -64.75
N ARG A 12 -40.43 -21.02 -64.50
CA ARG A 12 -41.16 -20.89 -63.22
C ARG A 12 -41.54 -22.24 -62.58
N MET A 13 -41.61 -22.28 -61.25
CA MET A 13 -42.70 -22.95 -60.54
C MET A 13 -42.97 -22.25 -59.18
N ALA A 14 -44.25 -22.03 -58.91
CA ALA A 14 -44.78 -21.31 -57.75
C ALA A 14 -45.04 -22.27 -56.57
N LEU A 15 -45.06 -21.72 -55.35
CA LEU A 15 -46.17 -21.72 -54.36
C LEU A 15 -45.60 -21.80 -52.93
N GLY A 16 -45.99 -20.87 -52.06
CA GLY A 16 -45.67 -20.93 -50.63
C GLY A 16 -45.78 -19.60 -49.90
N MET A 17 -46.99 -19.07 -49.82
CA MET A 17 -47.39 -17.92 -48.99
C MET A 17 -47.14 -18.23 -47.50
N LEU A 18 -46.39 -17.39 -46.78
CA LEU A 18 -46.69 -17.06 -45.39
C LEU A 18 -46.02 -15.75 -45.00
N SER A 19 -46.84 -14.69 -44.97
CA SER A 19 -46.51 -13.40 -44.37
C SER A 19 -46.47 -13.56 -42.85
N PHE A 20 -45.32 -13.34 -42.23
CA PHE A 20 -45.24 -13.00 -40.81
C PHE A 20 -44.48 -11.68 -40.68
N PHE A 21 -45.24 -10.64 -40.37
CA PHE A 21 -44.76 -9.36 -39.89
C PHE A 21 -43.99 -9.62 -38.57
N VAL A 22 -42.66 -9.54 -38.60
CA VAL A 22 -41.87 -9.41 -37.37
C VAL A 22 -41.46 -7.94 -37.27
N LEU A 23 -42.18 -7.25 -36.39
CA LEU A 23 -41.78 -5.97 -35.81
C LEU A 23 -40.37 -6.14 -35.24
N TRP A 24 -39.38 -5.49 -35.86
CA TRP A 24 -38.06 -5.35 -35.26
C TRP A 24 -38.18 -4.33 -34.13
N THR A 25 -38.47 -4.82 -32.93
CA THR A 25 -38.33 -4.05 -31.70
C THR A 25 -36.89 -3.58 -31.61
N GLY A 26 -36.72 -2.25 -31.62
CA GLY A 26 -35.42 -1.62 -31.59
C GLY A 26 -34.56 -2.11 -30.43
N CYS A 27 -33.29 -2.41 -30.73
CA CYS A 27 -32.23 -2.42 -29.74
C CYS A 27 -32.20 -1.02 -29.10
N GLY A 28 -32.80 -0.90 -27.92
CA GLY A 28 -32.66 0.29 -27.09
C GLY A 28 -31.19 0.51 -26.77
N ARG A 29 -30.64 1.66 -27.21
CA ARG A 29 -29.37 2.16 -26.69
C ARG A 29 -29.50 2.27 -25.16
N PRO A 30 -28.49 1.86 -24.38
CA PRO A 30 -28.51 2.10 -22.94
C PRO A 30 -28.64 3.60 -22.69
N ASP A 31 -29.60 3.99 -21.85
CA ASP A 31 -29.91 5.38 -21.50
C ASP A 31 -28.66 6.12 -21.03
N ALA A 32 -28.08 6.94 -21.91
CA ALA A 32 -26.94 7.81 -21.62
C ALA A 32 -27.29 9.01 -20.71
N ALA A 33 -28.51 9.04 -20.15
CA ALA A 33 -29.08 10.21 -19.49
C ALA A 33 -28.90 10.26 -17.97
N LYS A 34 -28.30 9.24 -17.32
CA LYS A 34 -28.11 9.21 -15.86
C LYS A 34 -26.73 9.64 -15.35
N ASP A 35 -25.67 9.61 -16.18
CA ASP A 35 -24.26 9.76 -15.72
C ASP A 35 -23.43 10.81 -16.49
N GLY A 36 -24.03 11.90 -16.97
CA GLY A 36 -23.32 12.97 -17.68
C GLY A 36 -23.07 12.71 -19.17
N LYS A 37 -22.35 13.62 -19.84
CA LYS A 37 -22.18 13.60 -21.31
C LYS A 37 -21.33 12.39 -21.76
N ALA A 38 -21.84 11.60 -22.70
CA ALA A 38 -21.08 10.51 -23.32
C ALA A 38 -19.88 11.05 -24.13
N LEU A 39 -18.69 10.52 -23.89
CA LEU A 39 -17.44 10.87 -24.57
C LEU A 39 -17.00 9.82 -25.58
N ALA A 40 -17.30 8.54 -25.32
CA ALA A 40 -17.04 7.43 -26.24
C ALA A 40 -18.00 6.26 -25.96
N VAL A 41 -18.23 5.41 -26.96
CA VAL A 41 -18.98 4.16 -26.83
C VAL A 41 -18.11 3.03 -27.39
N ILE A 42 -17.87 1.99 -26.60
CA ILE A 42 -17.12 0.79 -26.97
C ILE A 42 -18.00 -0.42 -26.69
N ASP A 43 -18.51 -1.06 -27.74
CA ASP A 43 -19.54 -2.11 -27.65
C ASP A 43 -20.72 -1.63 -26.79
N ASP A 44 -21.00 -2.31 -25.67
CA ASP A 44 -22.07 -1.96 -24.74
C ASP A 44 -21.66 -0.96 -23.65
N ARG A 45 -20.39 -0.52 -23.60
CA ARG A 45 -19.86 0.39 -22.58
C ARG A 45 -19.82 1.84 -23.08
N VAL A 46 -20.44 2.73 -22.32
CA VAL A 46 -20.33 4.18 -22.52
C VAL A 46 -19.28 4.74 -21.57
N ILE A 47 -18.26 5.43 -22.10
CA ILE A 47 -17.35 6.26 -21.29
C ILE A 47 -17.98 7.65 -21.22
N ASN A 48 -18.43 8.05 -20.04
CA ASN A 48 -19.00 9.38 -19.80
C ASN A 48 -17.93 10.39 -19.33
N GLU A 49 -18.36 11.65 -19.23
CA GLU A 49 -17.50 12.76 -18.80
C GLU A 49 -17.01 12.58 -17.36
N ASP A 50 -17.84 12.09 -16.46
CA ASP A 50 -17.48 11.90 -15.05
C ASP A 50 -16.41 10.82 -14.86
N ASP A 51 -16.52 9.70 -15.57
CA ASP A 51 -15.53 8.63 -15.62
C ASP A 51 -14.18 9.16 -16.12
N PHE A 52 -14.21 9.94 -17.20
CA PHE A 52 -13.01 10.56 -17.75
C PHE A 52 -12.39 11.55 -16.76
N ILE A 53 -13.18 12.44 -16.16
CA ILE A 53 -12.69 13.45 -15.22
C ILE A 53 -12.05 12.78 -14.01
N GLN A 54 -12.69 11.77 -13.42
CA GLN A 54 -12.16 11.07 -12.25
C GLN A 54 -10.80 10.42 -12.52
N ARG A 55 -10.68 9.70 -13.64
CA ARG A 55 -9.42 9.07 -14.04
C ARG A 55 -8.36 10.11 -14.43
N PHE A 56 -8.75 11.13 -15.19
CA PHE A 56 -7.87 12.23 -15.62
C PHE A 56 -7.30 12.99 -14.42
N GLN A 57 -8.10 13.31 -13.40
CA GLN A 57 -7.63 14.00 -12.19
C GLN A 57 -6.56 13.19 -11.44
N LYS A 58 -6.72 11.86 -11.36
CA LYS A 58 -5.73 10.96 -10.76
C LYS A 58 -4.42 10.97 -11.55
N ILE A 59 -4.49 10.90 -12.88
CA ILE A 59 -3.31 10.95 -13.77
C ILE A 59 -2.62 12.31 -13.69
N LYS A 60 -3.38 13.40 -13.79
CA LYS A 60 -2.90 14.78 -13.69
C LYS A 60 -2.11 14.99 -12.39
N THR A 61 -2.67 14.56 -11.27
CA THR A 61 -2.04 14.72 -9.94
C THR A 61 -0.76 13.91 -9.84
N ARG A 62 -0.72 12.71 -10.41
CA ARG A 62 0.45 11.81 -10.38
C ARG A 62 1.59 12.26 -11.29
N LEU A 63 1.25 12.71 -12.51
CA LEU A 63 2.23 13.03 -13.56
C LEU A 63 2.51 14.54 -13.69
N GLY A 64 1.89 15.38 -12.85
CA GLY A 64 2.09 16.83 -12.89
C GLY A 64 1.64 17.49 -14.20
N LEU A 65 0.64 16.91 -14.89
CA LEU A 65 0.26 17.36 -16.22
C LEU A 65 -0.46 18.70 -16.21
N THR A 66 -0.13 19.56 -17.16
CA THR A 66 -0.93 20.75 -17.50
C THR A 66 -2.08 20.34 -18.42
N PRO A 67 -3.35 20.51 -18.00
CA PRO A 67 -4.48 20.13 -18.84
C PRO A 67 -4.57 21.00 -20.10
N ASN A 68 -4.57 20.37 -21.27
CA ASN A 68 -4.95 21.03 -22.53
C ASN A 68 -5.77 20.06 -23.40
N GLY A 69 -6.31 20.55 -24.52
CA GLY A 69 -7.17 19.76 -25.40
C GLY A 69 -6.50 18.51 -25.96
N GLU A 70 -5.22 18.58 -26.29
CA GLU A 70 -4.46 17.44 -26.85
C GLU A 70 -4.18 16.37 -25.78
N VAL A 71 -3.71 16.78 -24.60
CA VAL A 71 -3.47 15.88 -23.47
C VAL A 71 -4.75 15.16 -23.07
N ARG A 72 -5.89 15.87 -23.03
CA ARG A 72 -7.20 15.25 -22.76
C ARG A 72 -7.58 14.22 -23.83
N ARG A 73 -7.39 14.53 -25.11
CA ARG A 73 -7.65 13.58 -26.21
C ARG A 73 -6.75 12.35 -26.16
N LYS A 74 -5.45 12.52 -25.87
CA LYS A 74 -4.50 11.40 -25.72
C LYS A 74 -4.91 10.48 -24.57
N ILE A 75 -5.27 11.05 -23.41
CA ILE A 75 -5.73 10.25 -22.26
C ILE A 75 -7.05 9.55 -22.56
N LEU A 76 -8.00 10.22 -23.24
CA LEU A 76 -9.26 9.60 -23.65
C LEU A 76 -9.01 8.43 -24.61
N ARG A 77 -8.10 8.60 -25.58
CA ARG A 77 -7.69 7.52 -26.49
C ARG A 77 -7.07 6.34 -25.74
N ASN A 78 -6.21 6.61 -24.76
CA ASN A 78 -5.64 5.53 -23.94
C ASN A 78 -6.74 4.79 -23.18
N PHE A 79 -7.74 5.48 -22.64
CA PHE A 79 -8.87 4.81 -21.99
C PHE A 79 -9.66 3.95 -22.96
N ILE A 80 -9.93 4.43 -24.17
CA ILE A 80 -10.59 3.63 -25.22
C ILE A 80 -9.75 2.38 -25.52
N ASN A 81 -8.44 2.52 -25.68
CA ASN A 81 -7.55 1.38 -25.94
C ASN A 81 -7.54 0.36 -24.80
N GLU A 82 -7.48 0.81 -23.54
CA GLU A 82 -7.56 -0.06 -22.37
C GLU A 82 -8.90 -0.82 -22.34
N GLU A 83 -10.02 -0.14 -22.62
CA GLU A 83 -11.34 -0.78 -22.68
C GLU A 83 -11.42 -1.85 -23.79
N LEU A 84 -10.85 -1.58 -24.95
CA LEU A 84 -10.76 -2.56 -26.04
C LEU A 84 -9.97 -3.80 -25.60
N LEU A 85 -8.83 -3.61 -24.93
CA LEU A 85 -8.01 -4.71 -24.41
C LEU A 85 -8.75 -5.50 -23.31
N ILE A 86 -9.50 -4.84 -22.45
CA ILE A 86 -10.31 -5.50 -21.41
C ILE A 86 -11.44 -6.32 -22.06
N ASN A 87 -12.11 -5.80 -23.08
CA ASN A 87 -13.14 -6.55 -23.82
C ASN A 87 -12.54 -7.78 -24.50
N GLU A 88 -11.34 -7.65 -25.08
CA GLU A 88 -10.63 -8.79 -25.66
C GLU A 88 -10.25 -9.82 -24.59
N ALA A 89 -9.74 -9.38 -23.43
CA ALA A 89 -9.46 -10.26 -22.30
C ALA A 89 -10.67 -11.08 -21.86
N ARG A 90 -11.87 -10.48 -21.87
CA ARG A 90 -13.13 -11.18 -21.56
C ARG A 90 -13.54 -12.16 -22.66
N LYS A 91 -13.36 -11.81 -23.94
CA LYS A 91 -13.60 -12.73 -25.07
C LYS A 91 -12.68 -13.95 -25.00
N LEU A 92 -11.44 -13.77 -24.56
CA LEU A 92 -10.48 -14.84 -24.29
C LEU A 92 -10.72 -15.55 -22.95
N HIS A 93 -11.80 -15.22 -22.24
CA HIS A 93 -12.18 -15.82 -20.96
C HIS A 93 -11.12 -15.69 -19.85
N LEU A 94 -10.27 -14.66 -19.91
CA LEU A 94 -9.25 -14.43 -18.87
C LEU A 94 -9.88 -14.11 -17.50
N ASP A 95 -11.09 -13.56 -17.51
CA ASP A 95 -11.92 -13.26 -16.35
C ASP A 95 -12.54 -14.50 -15.69
N ALA A 96 -12.60 -15.62 -16.41
CA ALA A 96 -13.11 -16.90 -15.91
C ALA A 96 -12.01 -17.88 -15.46
N THR A 97 -10.74 -17.46 -15.45
CA THR A 97 -9.64 -18.32 -14.97
C THR A 97 -9.70 -18.53 -13.44
N PRO A 98 -9.11 -19.60 -12.88
CA PRO A 98 -8.97 -19.76 -11.43
C PRO A 98 -8.28 -18.57 -10.76
N ALA A 99 -7.23 -18.04 -11.40
CA ALA A 99 -6.52 -16.86 -10.93
C ALA A 99 -7.43 -15.61 -10.89
N ALA A 100 -8.25 -15.39 -11.94
CA ALA A 100 -9.20 -14.28 -11.97
C ALA A 100 -10.29 -14.41 -10.90
N ARG A 101 -10.85 -15.61 -10.70
CA ARG A 101 -11.83 -15.84 -9.62
C ARG A 101 -11.23 -15.56 -8.24
N PHE A 102 -10.01 -16.01 -8.01
CA PHE A 102 -9.29 -15.76 -6.77
C PHE A 102 -9.09 -14.25 -6.55
N GLU A 103 -8.60 -13.57 -7.58
CA GLU A 103 -8.31 -12.14 -7.53
C GLU A 103 -9.58 -11.30 -7.34
N TYR A 104 -10.66 -11.65 -8.03
CA TYR A 104 -11.96 -10.99 -7.86
C TYR A 104 -12.46 -11.05 -6.41
N GLN A 105 -12.31 -12.20 -5.73
CA GLN A 105 -12.68 -12.32 -4.32
C GLN A 105 -11.76 -11.48 -3.41
N ARG A 106 -10.45 -11.44 -3.71
CA ARG A 106 -9.50 -10.59 -2.99
C ARG A 106 -9.90 -9.12 -3.09
N ILE A 107 -10.17 -8.65 -4.30
CA ILE A 107 -10.62 -7.28 -4.61
C ILE A 107 -11.91 -6.97 -3.87
N LYS A 108 -12.93 -7.83 -3.94
CA LYS A 108 -14.21 -7.62 -3.23
C LYS A 108 -14.03 -7.40 -1.74
N ILE A 109 -13.13 -8.16 -1.11
CA ILE A 109 -12.87 -8.00 0.32
C ILE A 109 -12.11 -6.70 0.59
N GLN A 110 -11.09 -6.40 -0.21
CA GLN A 110 -10.29 -5.20 -0.05
C GLN A 110 -11.13 -3.93 -0.23
N GLU A 111 -11.96 -3.86 -1.27
CA GLU A 111 -12.79 -2.69 -1.55
C GLU A 111 -13.91 -2.50 -0.53
N LEU A 112 -14.42 -3.58 0.07
CA LEU A 112 -15.40 -3.45 1.14
C LEU A 112 -14.78 -2.87 2.40
N LEU A 113 -13.56 -3.31 2.73
CA LEU A 113 -12.79 -2.75 3.84
C LEU A 113 -12.42 -1.28 3.57
N ASN A 114 -12.02 -0.95 2.34
CA ASN A 114 -11.74 0.43 1.92
C ASN A 114 -12.99 1.32 2.03
N ALA A 115 -14.16 0.81 1.63
CA ALA A 115 -15.43 1.52 1.77
C ALA A 115 -15.76 1.80 3.24
N TYR A 116 -15.57 0.80 4.12
CA TYR A 116 -15.74 0.98 5.57
C TYR A 116 -14.79 2.06 6.09
N TYR A 117 -13.48 1.96 5.83
CA TYR A 117 -12.54 2.98 6.30
C TYR A 117 -12.87 4.38 5.77
N ARG A 118 -13.30 4.49 4.52
CA ARG A 118 -13.68 5.77 3.91
C ARG A 118 -14.87 6.41 4.62
N LEU A 119 -15.91 5.64 4.93
CA LEU A 119 -17.16 6.16 5.49
C LEU A 119 -17.17 6.21 7.02
N ALA A 120 -16.70 5.15 7.68
CA ALA A 120 -16.72 5.03 9.13
C ALA A 120 -15.56 5.79 9.80
N VAL A 121 -14.42 5.94 9.12
CA VAL A 121 -13.23 6.59 9.70
C VAL A 121 -12.92 7.91 9.00
N TYR A 122 -12.52 7.89 7.72
CA TYR A 122 -12.02 9.07 7.01
C TYR A 122 -13.05 10.20 6.91
N LYS A 123 -14.30 9.90 6.53
CA LYS A 123 -15.38 10.89 6.44
C LYS A 123 -15.69 11.53 7.80
N LYS A 124 -15.58 10.77 8.88
CA LYS A 124 -15.78 11.25 10.26
C LYS A 124 -14.54 11.96 10.84
N THR A 125 -13.39 11.91 10.16
CA THR A 125 -12.20 12.65 10.57
C THR A 125 -12.30 14.11 10.10
N SER A 126 -12.28 15.03 11.06
CA SER A 126 -12.15 16.46 10.81
C SER A 126 -10.80 16.99 11.30
N VAL A 127 -10.41 18.12 10.71
CA VAL A 127 -9.22 18.89 11.07
C VAL A 127 -9.67 20.34 11.21
N SER A 128 -9.39 20.92 12.36
CA SER A 128 -9.69 22.33 12.66
C SER A 128 -8.59 23.27 12.13
N GLU A 129 -8.94 24.55 11.98
CA GLU A 129 -7.97 25.58 11.57
C GLU A 129 -6.79 25.68 12.54
N ALA A 130 -7.07 25.61 13.85
CA ALA A 130 -6.05 25.67 14.88
C ALA A 130 -5.03 24.52 14.75
N GLU A 131 -5.51 23.31 14.45
CA GLU A 131 -4.62 22.17 14.19
C GLU A 131 -3.75 22.38 12.96
N LEU A 132 -4.28 22.98 11.89
CA LEU A 132 -3.48 23.25 10.68
C LEU A 132 -2.41 24.30 10.93
N LYS A 133 -2.73 25.37 11.65
CA LYS A 133 -1.76 26.39 12.04
C LYS A 133 -0.67 25.79 12.93
N GLN A 134 -1.05 24.98 13.92
CA GLN A 134 -0.09 24.30 14.78
C GLN A 134 0.80 23.34 13.99
N LEU A 135 0.22 22.58 13.06
CA LEU A 135 1.00 21.70 12.19
C LEU A 135 1.97 22.47 11.31
N TYR A 136 1.55 23.61 10.75
CA TYR A 136 2.44 24.46 9.96
C TYR A 136 3.63 24.96 10.78
N ILE A 137 3.40 25.35 12.04
CA ILE A 137 4.48 25.69 12.97
C ILE A 137 5.38 24.47 13.21
N ASN A 138 4.81 23.29 13.50
CA ASN A 138 5.57 22.08 13.80
C ASN A 138 6.43 21.63 12.61
N LEU A 139 5.91 21.68 11.38
CA LEU A 139 6.66 21.36 10.15
C LEU A 139 7.84 22.30 9.92
N ASN A 140 7.80 23.51 10.48
CA ASN A 140 8.89 24.48 10.46
C ASN A 140 9.66 24.54 11.80
N THR A 141 9.50 23.54 12.66
CA THR A 141 10.17 23.46 13.97
C THR A 141 10.93 22.15 14.10
N ILE A 142 12.24 22.26 14.27
CA ILE A 142 13.13 21.15 14.59
C ILE A 142 13.27 21.06 16.10
N LEU A 143 13.06 19.87 16.67
CA LEU A 143 13.28 19.57 18.07
C LEU A 143 14.56 18.75 18.22
N THR A 144 15.29 18.97 19.31
CA THR A 144 16.33 18.04 19.77
C THR A 144 15.85 17.47 21.09
N ALA A 145 15.82 16.15 21.25
CA ALA A 145 15.36 15.51 22.48
C ALA A 145 16.22 14.32 22.85
N ARG A 146 16.13 13.94 24.13
CA ARG A 146 16.57 12.64 24.61
C ARG A 146 15.41 11.89 25.22
N HIS A 147 15.55 10.57 25.35
CA HIS A 147 14.55 9.76 26.04
C HIS A 147 15.16 8.64 26.86
N LEU A 148 14.35 8.12 27.79
CA LEU A 148 14.49 6.77 28.33
C LEU A 148 13.36 5.92 27.79
N TYR A 149 13.59 4.61 27.65
CA TYR A 149 12.61 3.67 27.12
C TYR A 149 12.33 2.52 28.10
N ALA A 150 11.08 2.10 28.23
CA ALA A 150 10.73 0.92 29.01
C ALA A 150 9.63 0.11 28.30
N PRO A 151 9.72 -1.23 28.26
CA PRO A 151 8.71 -2.07 27.62
C PRO A 151 7.38 -2.10 28.40
N SER A 152 7.37 -1.67 29.67
CA SER A 152 6.15 -1.67 30.50
C SER A 152 5.93 -0.36 31.23
N LYS A 153 4.66 -0.02 31.48
CA LYS A 153 4.26 1.17 32.24
C LYS A 153 4.89 1.18 33.63
N ARG A 154 4.94 0.03 34.31
CA ARG A 154 5.50 -0.10 35.66
C ARG A 154 6.98 0.28 35.70
N GLN A 155 7.77 -0.19 34.72
CA GLN A 155 9.18 0.16 34.62
C GLN A 155 9.36 1.64 34.25
N ALA A 156 8.56 2.15 33.33
CA ALA A 156 8.58 3.58 32.97
C ALA A 156 8.25 4.48 34.18
N ASP A 157 7.22 4.13 34.96
CA ASP A 157 6.85 4.84 36.18
C ASP A 157 7.98 4.78 37.23
N SER A 158 8.76 3.69 37.25
CA SER A 158 9.95 3.58 38.12
C SER A 158 11.08 4.51 37.68
N LEU A 159 11.42 4.51 36.39
CA LEU A 159 12.43 5.42 35.84
C LEU A 159 12.04 6.88 36.04
N TYR A 160 10.77 7.21 35.83
CA TYR A 160 10.27 8.56 36.04
C TYR A 160 10.41 9.00 37.50
N ARG A 161 10.11 8.13 38.48
CA ARG A 161 10.32 8.43 39.90
C ARG A 161 11.79 8.69 40.23
N LEU A 162 12.72 7.92 39.67
CA LEU A 162 14.16 8.14 39.87
C LEU A 162 14.60 9.50 39.32
N LEU A 163 14.08 9.91 38.16
CA LEU A 163 14.30 11.26 37.62
C LEU A 163 13.76 12.35 38.57
N GLN A 164 12.57 12.16 39.14
CA GLN A 164 12.00 13.11 40.12
C GLN A 164 12.81 13.17 41.42
N GLN A 165 13.54 12.11 41.76
CA GLN A 165 14.46 12.06 42.91
C GLN A 165 15.84 12.65 42.61
N GLY A 166 16.07 13.19 41.41
CA GLY A 166 17.31 13.85 41.01
C GLY A 166 18.37 12.94 40.39
N VAL A 167 18.05 11.67 40.09
CA VAL A 167 18.95 10.82 39.31
C VAL A 167 19.03 11.37 37.88
N SER A 168 20.25 11.53 37.35
CA SER A 168 20.43 12.12 36.02
C SER A 168 19.96 11.22 34.88
N PHE A 169 19.56 11.83 33.76
CA PHE A 169 19.20 11.11 32.54
C PHE A 169 20.36 10.25 32.04
N GLU A 170 21.58 10.76 32.12
CA GLU A 170 22.79 10.08 31.67
C GLU A 170 23.04 8.80 32.46
N LYS A 171 22.83 8.82 33.78
CA LYS A 171 22.99 7.62 34.60
C LYS A 171 21.91 6.59 34.26
N LEU A 172 20.65 7.01 34.19
CA LEU A 172 19.56 6.09 33.87
C LEU A 172 19.68 5.53 32.45
N ALA A 173 20.10 6.33 31.47
CA ALA A 173 20.33 5.86 30.10
C ALA A 173 21.41 4.78 30.04
N ARG A 174 22.48 4.90 30.84
CA ARG A 174 23.53 3.88 30.92
C ARG A 174 23.03 2.51 31.39
N GLU A 175 22.06 2.52 32.29
CA GLU A 175 21.44 1.32 32.85
C GLU A 175 20.25 0.83 32.00
N ASN A 176 19.65 1.72 31.20
CA ASN A 176 18.39 1.49 30.49
C ASN A 176 18.58 1.01 29.04
N PHE A 177 19.63 1.45 28.35
CA PHE A 177 19.86 1.13 26.95
C PHE A 177 20.94 0.07 26.76
N ASN A 178 20.63 -0.90 25.89
CA ASN A 178 21.62 -1.83 25.34
C ASN A 178 22.34 -1.24 24.11
N ASP A 179 21.70 -0.29 23.42
CA ASP A 179 22.32 0.43 22.29
C ASP A 179 23.47 1.30 22.81
N PRO A 180 24.72 1.09 22.35
CA PRO A 180 25.86 1.82 22.88
C PRO A 180 25.77 3.33 22.70
N VAL A 181 25.20 3.81 21.58
CA VAL A 181 25.10 5.24 21.29
C VAL A 181 24.16 5.91 22.30
N LEU A 182 22.95 5.39 22.46
CA LEU A 182 21.96 5.91 23.40
C LEU A 182 22.40 5.74 24.86
N ARG A 183 23.06 4.63 25.17
CA ARG A 183 23.61 4.37 26.51
C ARG A 183 24.65 5.42 26.89
N ASP A 184 25.57 5.71 25.98
CA ASP A 184 26.75 6.51 26.29
C ASP A 184 26.48 8.02 26.12
N ASN A 185 25.52 8.41 25.25
CA ASN A 185 25.13 9.81 25.02
C ASN A 185 23.97 10.30 25.92
N GLY A 186 23.52 9.48 26.87
CA GLY A 186 22.45 9.83 27.80
C GLY A 186 21.04 9.79 27.21
N GLY A 187 20.82 8.95 26.19
CA GLY A 187 19.55 8.74 25.50
C GLY A 187 19.22 9.78 24.44
N LEU A 188 20.21 10.56 23.98
CA LEU A 188 20.05 11.65 23.01
C LEU A 188 19.73 11.08 21.63
N LEU A 189 18.58 11.50 21.08
CA LEU A 189 18.07 11.05 19.77
C LEU A 189 18.54 11.95 18.62
N GLY A 190 19.16 13.09 18.92
CA GLY A 190 19.46 14.12 17.93
C GLY A 190 18.25 14.97 17.57
N SER A 191 18.30 15.57 16.39
CA SER A 191 17.28 16.51 15.90
C SER A 191 16.24 15.80 15.05
N PHE A 192 14.97 16.19 15.19
CA PHE A 192 13.86 15.66 14.41
C PHE A 192 12.77 16.69 14.16
N THR A 193 11.93 16.42 13.15
CA THR A 193 10.71 17.14 12.80
C THR A 193 9.52 16.17 12.66
N VAL A 194 8.39 16.69 12.18
CA VAL A 194 7.15 15.95 11.96
C VAL A 194 7.39 14.74 11.04
N ASP A 195 6.81 13.59 11.39
CA ASP A 195 6.90 12.27 10.73
C ASP A 195 8.24 11.53 10.89
N GLU A 196 9.21 12.08 11.62
CA GLU A 196 10.49 11.38 11.90
C GLU A 196 10.45 10.57 13.20
N MET A 197 9.44 10.78 14.04
CA MET A 197 9.22 10.05 15.28
C MET A 197 7.83 9.43 15.32
N GLU A 198 7.63 8.43 16.18
CA GLU A 198 6.30 7.85 16.38
C GLU A 198 5.29 8.93 16.85
N PRO A 199 4.04 8.95 16.35
CA PRO A 199 3.11 10.04 16.64
C PRO A 199 2.90 10.38 18.12
N ALA A 200 2.81 9.38 19.01
CA ALA A 200 2.60 9.64 20.44
C ALA A 200 3.84 10.31 21.07
N PHE A 201 5.04 9.89 20.66
CA PHE A 201 6.29 10.49 21.07
C PHE A 201 6.39 11.94 20.57
N GLU A 202 6.14 12.13 19.27
CA GLU A 202 6.21 13.42 18.61
C GLU A 202 5.24 14.44 19.25
N GLU A 203 3.97 14.05 19.45
CA GLU A 203 2.94 14.90 20.06
C GLU A 203 3.32 15.33 21.48
N ALA A 204 3.90 14.42 22.27
CA ALA A 204 4.40 14.75 23.60
C ALA A 204 5.61 15.70 23.53
N ALA A 205 6.57 15.45 22.65
CA ALA A 205 7.77 16.27 22.52
C ALA A 205 7.45 17.72 22.09
N TYR A 206 6.53 17.92 21.14
CA TYR A 206 6.12 19.27 20.71
C TYR A 206 5.38 20.07 21.81
N ARG A 207 4.84 19.40 22.83
CA ARG A 207 4.20 20.05 23.99
C ARG A 207 5.18 20.47 25.09
N LEU A 208 6.38 19.90 25.12
CA LEU A 208 7.40 20.20 26.12
C LEU A 208 8.08 21.55 25.87
N LYS A 209 8.44 22.22 26.96
CA LYS A 209 9.40 23.34 26.97
C LYS A 209 10.83 22.80 26.98
N VAL A 210 11.78 23.60 26.52
CA VAL A 210 13.21 23.22 26.58
C VAL A 210 13.62 23.01 28.04
N GLY A 211 14.28 21.89 28.32
CA GLY A 211 14.63 21.40 29.65
C GLY A 211 13.54 20.58 30.34
N GLU A 212 12.30 20.61 29.85
CA GLU A 212 11.17 19.90 30.46
C GLU A 212 11.22 18.39 30.18
N THR A 213 10.83 17.60 31.18
CA THR A 213 10.71 16.14 31.08
C THR A 213 9.24 15.73 31.14
N SER A 214 8.79 14.96 30.15
CA SER A 214 7.45 14.37 30.10
C SER A 214 7.26 13.28 31.15
N ARG A 215 5.99 12.99 31.48
CA ARG A 215 5.58 11.71 32.10
C ARG A 215 5.76 10.55 31.10
N PRO A 216 5.74 9.29 31.55
CA PRO A 216 5.77 8.13 30.64
C PRO A 216 4.71 8.23 29.52
N VAL A 217 5.18 8.31 28.28
CA VAL A 217 4.38 8.38 27.05
C VAL A 217 4.29 6.98 26.46
N ARG A 218 3.08 6.44 26.29
CA ARG A 218 2.89 5.14 25.64
C ARG A 218 3.17 5.26 24.14
N THR A 219 4.11 4.46 23.65
CA THR A 219 4.47 4.28 22.23
C THR A 219 3.98 2.92 21.74
N GLN A 220 4.23 2.58 20.47
CA GLN A 220 3.80 1.33 19.85
C GLN A 220 4.44 0.12 20.53
N ASP A 221 5.73 0.24 20.85
CA ASP A 221 6.53 -0.88 21.37
C ASP A 221 6.74 -0.82 22.90
N GLY A 222 6.41 0.30 23.55
CA GLY A 222 6.57 0.45 25.00
C GLY A 222 6.19 1.82 25.53
N TYR A 223 7.05 2.39 26.36
CA TYR A 223 6.87 3.70 26.99
C TYR A 223 8.17 4.50 26.87
N SER A 224 8.06 5.77 26.49
CA SER A 224 9.18 6.71 26.48
C SER A 224 9.00 7.81 27.53
N ILE A 225 10.09 8.19 28.17
CA ILE A 225 10.18 9.39 29.01
C ILE A 225 11.07 10.37 28.28
N ILE A 226 10.49 11.45 27.79
CA ILE A 226 11.13 12.38 26.85
C ILE A 226 11.57 13.63 27.60
N ARG A 227 12.81 14.09 27.37
CA ARG A 227 13.26 15.43 27.77
C ARG A 227 13.64 16.24 26.54
N LEU A 228 13.11 17.46 26.44
CA LEU A 228 13.40 18.34 25.31
C LEU A 228 14.70 19.09 25.56
N GLU A 229 15.67 18.95 24.67
CA GLU A 229 16.99 19.57 24.77
C GLU A 229 17.07 20.88 23.98
N GLY A 230 16.34 20.96 22.86
CA GLY A 230 16.38 22.11 21.98
C GLY A 230 15.14 22.25 21.12
N ARG A 231 14.84 23.48 20.72
CA ARG A 231 13.77 23.82 19.80
C ARG A 231 14.24 24.93 18.88
N LYS A 232 14.29 24.66 17.58
CA LYS A 232 14.67 25.61 16.54
C LYS A 232 13.53 25.78 15.56
N VAL A 233 12.96 26.98 15.53
CA VAL A 233 11.91 27.36 14.58
C VAL A 233 12.55 28.05 13.39
N LYS A 234 12.11 27.74 12.17
CA LYS A 234 12.54 28.45 10.96
C LYS A 234 12.21 29.94 11.12
N PRO A 235 13.16 30.86 10.89
CA PRO A 235 12.87 32.29 10.93
C PRO A 235 11.88 32.63 9.83
N PHE A 236 10.85 33.42 10.19
CA PHE A 236 9.74 33.87 9.35
C PHE A 236 8.76 32.76 8.93
N LEU A 237 7.61 32.75 9.61
CA LEU A 237 6.43 31.94 9.24
C LEU A 237 5.38 32.90 8.68
N LEU A 238 5.22 32.93 7.36
CA LEU A 238 4.31 33.86 6.69
C LEU A 238 2.89 33.26 6.64
N GLU A 239 1.89 34.06 7.02
CA GLU A 239 0.48 33.66 6.89
C GLU A 239 0.09 33.42 5.41
N THR A 240 0.73 34.11 4.46
CA THR A 240 0.57 33.88 3.02
C THR A 240 1.07 32.49 2.61
N ASP A 241 2.23 32.06 3.12
CA ASP A 241 2.77 30.73 2.87
C ASP A 241 1.84 29.64 3.43
N TYR A 242 1.33 29.84 4.65
CA TYR A 242 0.33 28.96 5.24
C TYR A 242 -0.92 28.88 4.37
N ALA A 243 -1.50 30.03 3.97
CA ALA A 243 -2.69 30.09 3.14
C ALA A 243 -2.53 29.34 1.81
N ASN A 244 -1.38 29.52 1.14
CA ASN A 244 -1.06 28.85 -0.13
C ASN A 244 -0.93 27.33 0.01
N HIS A 245 -0.52 26.83 1.18
CA HIS A 245 -0.32 25.39 1.44
C HIS A 245 -1.47 24.73 2.20
N LYS A 246 -2.47 25.50 2.66
CA LYS A 246 -3.54 25.04 3.56
C LYS A 246 -4.27 23.78 3.07
N ALA A 247 -4.62 23.70 1.78
CA ALA A 247 -5.31 22.53 1.24
C ALA A 247 -4.44 21.25 1.26
N LYS A 248 -3.12 21.40 1.02
CA LYS A 248 -2.16 20.30 1.09
C LYS A 248 -1.96 19.86 2.55
N LEU A 249 -1.79 20.82 3.47
CA LEU A 249 -1.68 20.57 4.91
C LEU A 249 -2.93 19.87 5.45
N TYR A 250 -4.13 20.31 5.06
CA TYR A 250 -5.39 19.66 5.46
C TYR A 250 -5.44 18.21 5.04
N ARG A 251 -5.14 17.91 3.76
CA ARG A 251 -5.16 16.54 3.25
C ARG A 251 -4.13 15.67 3.96
N TYR A 252 -2.92 16.19 4.12
CA TYR A 252 -1.84 15.51 4.82
C TYR A 252 -2.23 15.20 6.29
N TRP A 253 -2.69 16.20 7.04
CA TRP A 253 -3.05 16.03 8.46
C TRP A 253 -4.26 15.13 8.65
N LYS A 254 -5.29 15.30 7.81
CA LYS A 254 -6.47 14.43 7.83
C LYS A 254 -6.10 12.98 7.56
N ASN A 255 -5.18 12.72 6.61
CA ASN A 255 -4.68 11.38 6.35
C ASN A 255 -3.91 10.81 7.54
N ARG A 256 -3.02 11.61 8.16
CA ARG A 256 -2.27 11.21 9.36
C ARG A 256 -3.19 10.89 10.54
N LYS A 257 -4.15 11.77 10.87
CA LYS A 257 -5.19 11.53 11.89
C LYS A 257 -6.03 10.30 11.58
N THR A 258 -6.38 10.09 10.30
CA THR A 258 -7.16 8.89 9.91
C THR A 258 -6.37 7.62 10.19
N LYS A 259 -5.07 7.56 9.85
CA LYS A 259 -4.22 6.39 10.18
C LYS A 259 -4.17 6.12 11.68
N GLN A 260 -4.04 7.16 12.51
CA GLN A 260 -4.09 7.03 13.97
C GLN A 260 -5.45 6.51 14.45
N ARG A 261 -6.55 7.03 13.92
CA ARG A 261 -7.91 6.57 14.26
C ARG A 261 -8.14 5.12 13.86
N VAL A 262 -7.63 4.68 12.71
CA VAL A 262 -7.68 3.26 12.31
C VAL A 262 -6.91 2.39 13.30
N ARG A 263 -5.72 2.82 13.75
CA ARG A 263 -4.95 2.10 14.77
C ARG A 263 -5.75 1.96 16.07
N VAL A 264 -6.28 3.07 16.59
CA VAL A 264 -7.11 3.07 17.82
C VAL A 264 -8.33 2.17 17.67
N LEU A 265 -8.99 2.19 16.50
CA LEU A 265 -10.11 1.30 16.20
C LEU A 265 -9.68 -0.17 16.26
N VAL A 266 -8.61 -0.55 15.56
CA VAL A 266 -8.09 -1.93 15.56
C VAL A 266 -7.70 -2.37 16.97
N ASP A 267 -7.03 -1.53 17.74
CA ASP A 267 -6.64 -1.82 19.13
C ASP A 267 -7.87 -2.01 20.03
N SER A 268 -8.89 -1.18 19.86
CA SER A 268 -10.15 -1.29 20.61
C SER A 268 -10.90 -2.58 20.27
N LEU A 269 -10.99 -2.92 18.99
CA LEU A 269 -11.62 -4.15 18.54
C LEU A 269 -10.86 -5.38 19.05
N SER A 270 -9.53 -5.36 18.99
CA SER A 270 -8.71 -6.47 19.48
C SER A 270 -8.96 -6.78 20.95
N LYS A 271 -9.16 -5.75 21.79
CA LYS A 271 -9.53 -5.91 23.21
C LYS A 271 -10.95 -6.45 23.39
N VAL A 272 -11.92 -5.89 22.66
CA VAL A 272 -13.32 -6.32 22.75
C VAL A 272 -13.49 -7.77 22.29
N LEU A 273 -12.70 -8.19 21.30
CA LEU A 273 -12.77 -9.54 20.75
C LEU A 273 -12.21 -10.62 21.69
N ASP A 274 -11.45 -10.25 22.74
CA ASP A 274 -10.86 -11.18 23.72
C ASP A 274 -10.26 -12.44 23.07
N ILE A 275 -9.30 -12.24 22.15
CA ILE A 275 -8.75 -13.34 21.35
C ILE A 275 -7.81 -14.17 22.23
N ARG A 276 -8.15 -15.45 22.40
CA ARG A 276 -7.38 -16.44 23.17
C ARG A 276 -6.96 -17.59 22.27
N PHE A 277 -5.65 -17.83 22.19
CA PHE A 277 -5.05 -18.81 21.29
C PHE A 277 -4.85 -20.18 21.95
N ASN A 278 -4.89 -21.22 21.13
CA ASN A 278 -4.30 -22.52 21.46
C ASN A 278 -2.81 -22.50 21.08
N ASP A 279 -1.93 -22.44 22.08
CA ASP A 279 -0.49 -22.27 21.88
C ASP A 279 0.17 -23.49 21.22
N GLU A 280 -0.35 -24.70 21.46
CA GLU A 280 0.15 -25.93 20.82
C GLU A 280 -0.15 -25.90 19.32
N THR A 281 -1.37 -25.53 18.95
CA THR A 281 -1.76 -25.40 17.53
C THR A 281 -0.97 -24.28 16.85
N ILE A 282 -0.74 -23.16 17.52
CA ILE A 282 0.09 -22.06 17.00
C ILE A 282 1.54 -22.51 16.79
N ALA A 283 2.11 -23.27 17.72
CA ALA A 283 3.47 -23.78 17.61
C ALA A 283 3.63 -24.73 16.41
N VAL A 284 2.66 -25.61 16.15
CA VAL A 284 2.66 -26.48 14.97
C VAL A 284 2.52 -25.66 13.67
N LEU A 285 1.55 -24.74 13.60
CA LEU A 285 1.38 -23.88 12.43
C LEU A 285 2.61 -23.02 12.13
N TYR A 286 3.25 -22.48 13.17
CA TYR A 286 4.46 -21.68 13.00
C TYR A 286 5.63 -22.52 12.47
N ARG A 287 5.80 -23.74 12.97
CA ARG A 287 6.82 -24.68 12.48
C ARG A 287 6.62 -24.98 11.00
N ASN A 288 5.39 -25.33 10.61
CA ASN A 288 5.04 -25.61 9.21
C ASN A 288 5.29 -24.39 8.31
N LEU A 289 5.07 -23.18 8.83
CA LEU A 289 5.39 -21.94 8.12
C LEU A 289 6.89 -21.75 7.90
N GLN A 290 7.73 -22.12 8.88
CA GLN A 290 9.20 -22.10 8.73
C GLN A 290 9.68 -23.18 7.76
N ASP A 291 9.12 -24.38 7.84
CA ASP A 291 9.51 -25.50 6.97
C ASP A 291 9.16 -25.23 5.49
N ALA A 292 8.10 -24.47 5.24
CA ALA A 292 7.71 -23.99 3.91
C ALA A 292 8.71 -22.98 3.29
N VAL A 293 9.66 -22.43 4.07
CA VAL A 293 10.77 -21.60 3.58
C VAL A 293 11.89 -22.46 2.98
N THR A 294 11.96 -23.76 3.30
CA THR A 294 13.12 -24.63 3.02
C THR A 294 12.99 -25.51 1.77
N LEU A 295 11.92 -25.39 0.96
CA LEU A 295 11.76 -26.24 -0.23
C LEU A 295 12.15 -25.49 -1.52
N ASN A 296 13.04 -26.07 -2.30
CA ASN A 296 13.40 -25.70 -3.69
C ASN A 296 12.23 -25.98 -4.67
N GLN A 297 11.02 -25.53 -4.35
CA GLN A 297 9.84 -25.67 -5.21
C GLN A 297 9.37 -24.31 -5.75
N PRO A 298 8.89 -24.24 -7.01
CA PRO A 298 8.25 -23.05 -7.57
C PRO A 298 7.13 -22.53 -6.65
N GLU A 299 7.02 -21.21 -6.54
CA GLU A 299 6.08 -20.54 -5.62
C GLU A 299 4.61 -20.85 -5.92
N ALA A 300 4.30 -21.25 -7.16
CA ALA A 300 2.98 -21.66 -7.62
C ALA A 300 2.49 -23.01 -7.05
N ASP A 301 3.41 -23.87 -6.62
CA ASP A 301 3.11 -25.26 -6.22
C ASP A 301 3.07 -25.47 -4.70
N ARG A 302 3.40 -24.43 -3.91
CA ARG A 302 3.39 -24.53 -2.44
C ARG A 302 1.98 -24.30 -1.90
N PRO A 303 1.41 -25.18 -1.05
CA PRO A 303 0.18 -24.86 -0.34
C PRO A 303 0.37 -23.58 0.50
N ASP A 304 -0.53 -22.60 0.33
CA ASP A 304 -0.39 -21.25 0.91
C ASP A 304 -0.12 -21.23 2.43
N TRP A 305 -0.63 -22.24 3.14
CA TRP A 305 -0.42 -22.45 4.57
C TRP A 305 -0.41 -23.96 4.83
N SER A 306 0.77 -24.56 5.04
CA SER A 306 0.86 -25.97 5.45
C SER A 306 0.25 -26.14 6.84
N VAL A 307 -0.53 -27.21 6.99
CA VAL A 307 -1.20 -27.61 8.23
C VAL A 307 -0.89 -29.07 8.56
N ASP A 308 0.23 -29.58 8.06
CA ASP A 308 0.68 -30.94 8.31
C ASP A 308 0.74 -31.19 9.83
N GLY A 309 0.20 -32.33 10.26
CA GLY A 309 0.05 -32.66 11.68
C GLY A 309 -1.14 -31.97 12.39
N LEU A 310 -2.04 -31.29 11.66
CA LEU A 310 -3.26 -30.70 12.22
C LEU A 310 -4.49 -31.05 11.38
N ASP A 311 -5.57 -31.48 12.04
CA ASP A 311 -6.87 -31.65 11.39
C ASP A 311 -7.53 -30.30 11.12
N GLU A 312 -8.35 -30.20 10.06
CA GLU A 312 -9.08 -28.97 9.70
C GLU A 312 -9.94 -28.42 10.84
N GLY A 313 -10.50 -29.31 11.68
CA GLY A 313 -11.34 -28.95 12.84
C GLY A 313 -10.57 -28.62 14.11
N THR A 314 -9.23 -28.70 14.10
CA THR A 314 -8.40 -28.43 15.28
C THR A 314 -8.63 -26.99 15.77
N PRO A 315 -9.01 -26.77 17.04
CA PRO A 315 -9.24 -25.44 17.58
C PRO A 315 -7.96 -24.59 17.60
N LEU A 316 -8.00 -23.45 16.93
CA LEU A 316 -6.88 -22.52 16.84
C LEU A 316 -6.99 -21.37 17.84
N LEU A 317 -8.19 -20.79 17.96
CA LEU A 317 -8.47 -19.70 18.90
C LEU A 317 -9.95 -19.62 19.25
N VAL A 318 -10.25 -18.89 20.32
CA VAL A 318 -11.59 -18.45 20.69
C VAL A 318 -11.60 -16.93 20.78
N SER A 319 -12.72 -16.31 20.39
CA SER A 319 -12.95 -14.87 20.50
C SER A 319 -14.42 -14.61 20.81
N ALA A 320 -14.80 -13.36 21.03
CA ALA A 320 -16.19 -12.92 21.12
C ALA A 320 -17.02 -13.27 19.85
N LEU A 321 -16.37 -13.54 18.71
CA LEU A 321 -17.03 -14.00 17.48
C LEU A 321 -17.19 -15.52 17.39
N GLY A 322 -16.83 -16.23 18.45
CA GLY A 322 -16.83 -17.69 18.53
C GLY A 322 -15.46 -18.32 18.29
N LYS A 323 -15.49 -19.63 18.07
CA LYS A 323 -14.31 -20.47 17.86
C LYS A 323 -13.79 -20.36 16.42
N TRP A 324 -12.48 -20.38 16.25
CA TRP A 324 -11.80 -20.51 14.96
C TRP A 324 -10.96 -21.78 14.98
N ASP A 325 -11.17 -22.61 13.96
CA ASP A 325 -10.40 -23.79 13.68
C ASP A 325 -9.35 -23.52 12.58
N VAL A 326 -8.50 -24.52 12.32
CA VAL A 326 -7.48 -24.46 11.27
C VAL A 326 -8.09 -24.17 9.89
N LYS A 327 -9.27 -24.71 9.58
CA LYS A 327 -10.01 -24.46 8.34
C LYS A 327 -10.40 -22.98 8.19
N ALA A 328 -10.92 -22.37 9.24
CA ALA A 328 -11.29 -20.96 9.26
C ALA A 328 -10.08 -20.07 9.05
N PHE A 329 -8.95 -20.40 9.68
CA PHE A 329 -7.68 -19.71 9.45
C PHE A 329 -7.23 -19.79 7.99
N ARG A 330 -7.13 -21.00 7.40
CA ARG A 330 -6.70 -21.16 5.99
C ARG A 330 -7.58 -20.35 5.04
N ARG A 331 -8.90 -20.37 5.23
CA ARG A 331 -9.85 -19.58 4.44
C ARG A 331 -9.66 -18.07 4.60
N ALA A 332 -9.33 -17.60 5.79
CA ALA A 332 -9.08 -16.19 6.05
C ALA A 332 -7.71 -15.72 5.51
N ALA A 333 -6.70 -16.59 5.59
CA ALA A 333 -5.31 -16.30 5.28
C ALA A 333 -4.92 -16.58 3.81
N ARG A 334 -5.79 -17.21 3.01
CA ARG A 334 -5.53 -17.57 1.59
C ARG A 334 -5.09 -16.42 0.68
N PHE A 335 -5.40 -15.17 1.01
CA PHE A 335 -4.99 -14.01 0.21
C PHE A 335 -3.66 -13.38 0.67
N THR A 336 -2.91 -14.07 1.54
CA THR A 336 -1.67 -13.55 2.10
C THR A 336 -0.50 -13.95 1.22
N SER A 337 0.13 -12.95 0.61
CA SER A 337 1.29 -13.17 -0.26
C SER A 337 2.45 -13.84 0.49
N ALA A 338 3.28 -14.59 -0.24
CA ALA A 338 4.50 -15.16 0.31
C ALA A 338 5.42 -14.11 0.93
N LYS A 339 5.52 -12.93 0.28
CA LYS A 339 6.26 -11.78 0.84
C LYS A 339 5.75 -11.40 2.23
N GLN A 340 4.43 -11.31 2.43
CA GLN A 340 3.86 -11.01 3.76
C GLN A 340 4.12 -12.14 4.75
N ARG A 341 3.98 -13.41 4.32
CA ARG A 341 4.27 -14.58 5.15
C ARG A 341 5.71 -14.58 5.68
N ARG A 342 6.71 -14.20 4.86
CA ARG A 342 8.14 -14.10 5.25
C ARG A 342 8.43 -13.09 6.39
N HIS A 343 7.50 -12.19 6.70
CA HIS A 343 7.65 -11.25 7.82
C HIS A 343 7.19 -11.85 9.17
N ILE A 344 6.57 -13.03 9.16
CA ILE A 344 6.15 -13.73 10.38
C ILE A 344 7.35 -14.56 10.89
N ARG A 345 8.07 -13.98 11.86
CA ARG A 345 9.36 -14.50 12.34
C ARG A 345 9.34 -15.02 13.78
N SER A 346 8.16 -15.13 14.39
CA SER A 346 7.97 -15.77 15.69
C SER A 346 6.52 -16.26 15.86
N PRO A 347 6.25 -17.14 16.85
CA PRO A 347 4.88 -17.51 17.24
C PRO A 347 4.02 -16.29 17.60
N GLU A 348 4.58 -15.29 18.28
CA GLU A 348 3.89 -14.04 18.64
C GLU A 348 3.54 -13.22 17.40
N ALA A 349 4.46 -13.15 16.43
CA ALA A 349 4.17 -12.52 15.14
C ALA A 349 3.03 -13.24 14.40
N LEU A 350 2.97 -14.58 14.48
CA LEU A 350 1.88 -15.36 13.90
C LEU A 350 0.55 -15.09 14.62
N LYS A 351 0.54 -15.06 15.96
CA LYS A 351 -0.64 -14.68 16.75
C LYS A 351 -1.13 -13.26 16.41
N SER A 352 -0.22 -12.30 16.25
CA SER A 352 -0.56 -10.93 15.85
C SER A 352 -1.17 -10.89 14.45
N PHE A 353 -0.57 -11.61 13.50
CA PHE A 353 -1.12 -11.75 12.15
C PHE A 353 -2.54 -12.35 12.15
N ILE A 354 -2.74 -13.46 12.87
CA ILE A 354 -4.06 -14.12 12.98
C ILE A 354 -5.08 -13.20 13.66
N SER A 355 -4.68 -12.48 14.71
CA SER A 355 -5.54 -11.48 15.37
C SER A 355 -6.02 -10.42 14.38
N GLY A 356 -5.13 -9.94 13.50
CA GLY A 356 -5.49 -9.03 12.42
C GLY A 356 -6.54 -9.59 11.46
N LEU A 357 -6.51 -10.90 11.16
CA LEU A 357 -7.53 -11.56 10.35
C LEU A 357 -8.89 -11.62 11.06
N VAL A 358 -8.91 -11.86 12.37
CA VAL A 358 -10.15 -11.86 13.19
C VAL A 358 -10.75 -10.45 13.23
N VAL A 359 -9.93 -9.41 13.48
CA VAL A 359 -10.36 -8.00 13.45
C VAL A 359 -10.89 -7.64 12.06
N ARG A 360 -10.21 -8.04 10.99
CA ARG A 360 -10.70 -7.84 9.62
C ARG A 360 -12.06 -8.49 9.39
N ARG A 361 -12.32 -9.69 9.94
CA ARG A 361 -13.64 -10.33 9.85
C ARG A 361 -14.73 -9.47 10.51
N GLN A 362 -14.45 -8.90 11.68
CA GLN A 362 -15.37 -7.99 12.37
C GLN A 362 -15.68 -6.75 11.53
N LEU A 363 -14.64 -6.08 11.03
CA LEU A 363 -14.78 -4.87 10.20
C LEU A 363 -15.60 -5.14 8.93
N LEU A 364 -15.41 -6.29 8.29
CA LEU A 364 -16.19 -6.69 7.12
C LEU A 364 -17.65 -7.00 7.48
N ALA A 365 -17.92 -7.55 8.67
CA ALA A 365 -19.29 -7.76 9.15
C ALA A 365 -20.00 -6.41 9.38
N GLU A 366 -19.33 -5.45 10.02
CA GLU A 366 -19.85 -4.09 10.20
C GLU A 366 -20.09 -3.38 8.86
N ALA A 367 -19.17 -3.52 7.91
CA ALA A 367 -19.32 -2.94 6.57
C ALA A 367 -20.57 -3.48 5.85
N ARG A 368 -20.87 -4.77 5.98
CA ARG A 368 -22.09 -5.38 5.43
C ARG A 368 -23.35 -4.95 6.18
N ALA A 369 -23.27 -4.82 7.50
CA ALA A 369 -24.38 -4.30 8.31
C ALA A 369 -24.73 -2.86 7.91
N MET A 370 -23.74 -2.06 7.51
CA MET A 370 -23.93 -0.74 6.92
C MET A 370 -24.42 -0.75 5.46
N GLY A 371 -24.58 -1.93 4.83
CA GLY A 371 -25.00 -2.08 3.44
C GLY A 371 -23.97 -1.62 2.40
N LEU A 372 -22.70 -1.47 2.78
CA LEU A 372 -21.67 -0.91 1.91
C LEU A 372 -21.38 -1.77 0.67
N ASP A 373 -21.53 -3.09 0.81
CA ASP A 373 -21.38 -4.08 -0.25
C ASP A 373 -22.48 -4.03 -1.32
N LYS A 374 -23.56 -3.27 -1.07
CA LYS A 374 -24.66 -3.05 -2.01
C LYS A 374 -24.61 -1.66 -2.66
N THR A 375 -23.64 -0.83 -2.30
CA THR A 375 -23.52 0.53 -2.85
C THR A 375 -22.95 0.51 -4.26
N GLU A 376 -23.39 1.45 -5.08
CA GLU A 376 -22.88 1.59 -6.44
C GLU A 376 -21.40 1.97 -6.48
N ASP A 377 -20.94 2.82 -5.55
CA ASP A 377 -19.51 3.16 -5.43
C ASP A 377 -18.65 1.91 -5.14
N TYR A 378 -19.12 0.99 -4.29
CA TYR A 378 -18.43 -0.28 -4.07
C TYR A 378 -18.37 -1.12 -5.34
N ALA A 379 -19.51 -1.31 -6.03
CA ALA A 379 -19.57 -2.08 -7.27
C ALA A 379 -18.66 -1.50 -8.36
N ARG A 380 -18.64 -0.16 -8.52
CA ARG A 380 -17.75 0.53 -9.47
C ARG A 380 -16.27 0.33 -9.14
N ARG A 381 -15.88 0.41 -7.86
CA ARG A 381 -14.48 0.17 -7.45
C ARG A 381 -14.03 -1.26 -7.65
N VAL A 382 -14.88 -2.23 -7.30
CA VAL A 382 -14.60 -3.66 -7.55
C VAL A 382 -14.40 -3.91 -9.04
N ARG A 383 -15.27 -3.34 -9.89
CA ARG A 383 -15.14 -3.44 -11.34
C ARG A 383 -13.85 -2.82 -11.84
N PHE A 384 -13.53 -1.60 -11.40
CA PHE A 384 -12.32 -0.89 -11.80
C PHE A 384 -11.03 -1.67 -11.48
N GLU A 385 -10.91 -2.18 -10.26
CA GLU A 385 -9.73 -2.96 -9.85
C GLU A 385 -9.65 -4.31 -10.59
N PHE A 386 -10.80 -4.95 -10.87
CA PHE A 386 -10.81 -6.20 -11.63
C PHE A 386 -10.50 -6.00 -13.11
N ASP A 387 -11.02 -4.94 -13.72
CA ASP A 387 -10.67 -4.52 -15.09
C ASP A 387 -9.17 -4.22 -15.22
N THR A 388 -8.57 -3.61 -14.19
CA THR A 388 -7.11 -3.38 -14.14
C THR A 388 -6.33 -4.70 -14.12
N PHE A 389 -6.80 -5.71 -13.37
CA PHE A 389 -6.22 -7.05 -13.40
C PHE A 389 -6.35 -7.71 -14.78
N LEU A 390 -7.51 -7.61 -15.44
CA LEU A 390 -7.71 -8.17 -16.78
C LEU A 390 -6.80 -7.51 -17.82
N LEU A 391 -6.65 -6.19 -17.75
CA LEU A 391 -5.73 -5.46 -18.60
C LEU A 391 -4.29 -5.97 -18.43
N GLN A 392 -3.83 -6.13 -17.18
CA GLN A 392 -2.49 -6.69 -16.91
C GLN A 392 -2.33 -8.10 -17.48
N LYS A 393 -3.37 -8.95 -17.40
CA LYS A 393 -3.33 -10.30 -17.95
C LYS A 393 -3.31 -10.31 -19.47
N MET A 394 -4.03 -9.39 -20.11
CA MET A 394 -3.99 -9.21 -21.56
C MET A 394 -2.62 -8.72 -22.03
N GLU A 395 -2.04 -7.73 -21.34
CA GLU A 395 -0.68 -7.25 -21.61
C GLU A 395 0.33 -8.38 -21.47
N GLU A 396 0.26 -9.18 -20.41
CA GLU A 396 1.12 -10.36 -20.21
C GLU A 396 1.01 -11.35 -21.38
N GLN A 397 -0.21 -11.66 -21.83
CA GLN A 397 -0.40 -12.53 -23.00
C GLN A 397 0.22 -11.94 -24.27
N ILE A 398 -0.02 -10.65 -24.54
CA ILE A 398 0.58 -9.96 -25.69
C ILE A 398 2.10 -10.04 -25.60
N TYR A 399 2.70 -9.69 -24.46
CA TYR A 399 4.14 -9.75 -24.25
C TYR A 399 4.70 -11.16 -24.48
N THR A 400 4.04 -12.20 -23.96
CA THR A 400 4.49 -13.58 -24.15
C THR A 400 4.28 -14.11 -25.57
N SER A 401 3.40 -13.49 -26.35
CA SER A 401 3.16 -13.85 -27.76
C SER A 401 4.15 -13.21 -28.74
N ILE A 402 4.88 -12.18 -28.29
CA ILE A 402 5.88 -11.50 -29.13
C ILE A 402 7.15 -12.34 -29.14
N GLU A 403 7.42 -12.99 -30.27
CA GLU A 403 8.73 -13.56 -30.55
C GLU A 403 9.65 -12.47 -31.09
N VAL A 404 10.81 -12.27 -30.45
CA VAL A 404 11.86 -11.38 -30.95
C VAL A 404 13.00 -12.25 -31.50
N PRO A 405 13.14 -12.37 -32.83
CA PRO A 405 14.18 -13.20 -33.43
C PRO A 405 15.57 -12.77 -32.97
N GLN A 406 16.45 -13.74 -32.76
CA GLN A 406 17.82 -13.48 -32.31
C GLN A 406 18.59 -12.58 -33.28
N ASP A 407 18.34 -12.73 -34.58
CA ASP A 407 18.96 -11.88 -35.62
C ASP A 407 18.51 -10.43 -35.49
N THR A 408 17.23 -10.17 -35.17
CA THR A 408 16.70 -8.83 -34.92
C THR A 408 17.33 -8.21 -33.67
N LEU A 409 17.51 -9.00 -32.61
CA LEU A 409 18.23 -8.54 -31.41
C LEU A 409 19.69 -8.20 -31.73
N TYR A 410 20.35 -9.04 -32.54
CA TYR A 410 21.72 -8.82 -32.95
C TYR A 410 21.86 -7.55 -33.79
N SER A 411 21.02 -7.36 -34.82
CA SER A 411 21.01 -6.13 -35.62
C SER A 411 20.73 -4.90 -34.77
N TYR A 412 19.76 -4.96 -33.85
CA TYR A 412 19.47 -3.85 -32.94
C TYR A 412 20.65 -3.53 -32.03
N TYR A 413 21.32 -4.55 -31.46
CA TYR A 413 22.53 -4.37 -30.65
C TYR A 413 23.66 -3.72 -31.47
N GLU A 414 23.92 -4.22 -32.68
CA GLU A 414 24.97 -3.71 -33.56
C GLU A 414 24.74 -2.24 -33.95
N GLU A 415 23.49 -1.87 -34.23
CA GLU A 415 23.09 -0.49 -34.57
C GLU A 415 23.08 0.45 -33.35
N ASN A 416 23.05 -0.08 -32.13
CA ASN A 416 22.91 0.69 -30.90
C ASN A 416 24.04 0.40 -29.89
N LYS A 417 25.22 -0.03 -30.33
CA LYS A 417 26.34 -0.43 -29.45
C LYS A 417 26.66 0.59 -28.36
N GLU A 418 26.57 1.88 -28.65
CA GLU A 418 26.82 2.97 -27.69
C GLU A 418 25.84 2.95 -26.49
N ARG A 419 24.63 2.42 -26.66
CA ARG A 419 23.63 2.29 -25.58
C ARG A 419 23.93 1.11 -24.65
N PHE A 420 24.74 0.16 -25.12
CA PHE A 420 25.10 -1.08 -24.42
C PHE A 420 26.56 -1.10 -23.97
N SER A 421 27.37 -0.15 -24.41
CA SER A 421 28.71 0.07 -23.86
C SER A 421 28.58 0.63 -22.44
N ALA A 422 29.05 -0.14 -21.47
CA ALA A 422 29.31 0.42 -20.14
C ALA A 422 30.46 1.42 -20.26
N PRO A 423 30.38 2.61 -19.62
CA PRO A 423 31.51 3.52 -19.56
C PRO A 423 32.71 2.79 -18.92
N PRO A 424 33.95 3.15 -19.27
CA PRO A 424 35.14 2.56 -18.67
C PRO A 424 35.04 2.62 -17.14
N GLN A 425 35.04 1.44 -16.49
CA GLN A 425 35.07 1.34 -15.05
C GLN A 425 36.51 1.16 -14.59
N ILE A 426 36.92 1.96 -13.61
CA ILE A 426 38.21 1.81 -12.91
C ILE A 426 37.95 1.36 -11.48
N ASN A 427 38.67 0.34 -11.02
CA ASN A 427 38.64 -0.09 -9.63
C ASN A 427 39.51 0.85 -8.80
N ILE A 428 38.88 1.73 -8.02
CA ILE A 428 39.58 2.65 -7.12
C ILE A 428 39.51 2.08 -5.70
N ARG A 429 40.64 2.13 -5.00
CA ARG A 429 40.68 2.05 -3.54
C ARG A 429 41.07 3.44 -3.03
N GLU A 430 40.35 3.94 -2.03
CA GLU A 430 40.57 5.27 -1.47
C GLU A 430 40.82 5.17 0.03
N ILE A 431 41.76 5.97 0.53
CA ILE A 431 41.97 6.22 1.95
C ILE A 431 41.59 7.68 2.21
N VAL A 432 40.45 7.90 2.86
CA VAL A 432 39.94 9.24 3.20
C VAL A 432 40.50 9.67 4.55
N LEU A 433 41.02 10.89 4.62
CA LEU A 433 41.70 11.44 5.81
C LEU A 433 41.28 12.89 6.03
N ASP A 434 41.13 13.28 7.29
CA ASP A 434 40.53 14.57 7.69
C ASP A 434 41.49 15.77 7.53
N SER A 435 42.74 15.53 7.11
CA SER A 435 43.74 16.59 6.93
C SER A 435 44.82 16.25 5.92
N GLU A 436 45.35 17.28 5.24
CA GLU A 436 46.48 17.17 4.31
C GLU A 436 47.75 16.61 4.98
N LYS A 437 47.95 16.95 6.27
CA LYS A 437 49.08 16.44 7.07
C LYS A 437 49.01 14.92 7.23
N GLN A 438 47.83 14.37 7.49
CA GLN A 438 47.62 12.92 7.58
C GLN A 438 47.75 12.27 6.20
N ALA A 439 47.18 12.88 5.15
CA ALA A 439 47.31 12.38 3.78
C ALA A 439 48.78 12.28 3.34
N SER A 440 49.58 13.30 3.62
CA SER A 440 51.02 13.31 3.34
C SER A 440 51.81 12.26 4.12
N LEU A 441 51.38 11.93 5.34
CA LEU A 441 52.01 10.89 6.15
C LEU A 441 51.67 9.49 5.60
N VAL A 442 50.40 9.22 5.31
CA VAL A 442 49.94 7.95 4.75
C VAL A 442 50.55 7.73 3.38
N GLN A 443 50.58 8.75 2.51
CA GLN A 443 51.22 8.67 1.21
C GLN A 443 52.72 8.31 1.31
N ARG A 444 53.45 8.87 2.28
CA ARG A 444 54.86 8.50 2.50
C ARG A 444 55.01 7.05 2.93
N LYS A 445 54.15 6.55 3.82
CA LYS A 445 54.16 5.14 4.24
C LYS A 445 53.87 4.20 3.09
N LEU A 446 52.88 4.52 2.25
CA LEU A 446 52.55 3.75 1.05
C LEU A 446 53.73 3.73 0.06
N LYS A 447 54.39 4.89 -0.18
CA LYS A 447 55.61 4.97 -1.01
C LYS A 447 56.79 4.18 -0.42
N GLN A 448 56.79 3.91 0.88
CA GLN A 448 57.78 3.08 1.57
C GLN A 448 57.40 1.59 1.64
N GLY A 449 56.33 1.18 0.94
CA GLY A 449 55.93 -0.23 0.81
C GLY A 449 54.92 -0.70 1.86
N ALA A 450 54.31 0.21 2.64
CA ALA A 450 53.16 -0.16 3.45
C ALA A 450 51.99 -0.59 2.54
N SER A 451 51.19 -1.58 2.99
CA SER A 451 49.99 -2.00 2.25
C SER A 451 49.01 -0.83 2.11
N PHE A 452 48.41 -0.75 0.92
CA PHE A 452 47.22 0.06 0.67
C PHE A 452 46.03 -0.48 1.45
#